data_AF-A0A9E2GRT7-F1
#
_entry.id   AF-A0A9E2GRT7-F1
#
_cell.length_a   1.000
_cell.length_b   1.000
_cell.length_c   1.000
_cell.angle_alpha   90.00
_cell.angle_beta   90.00
_cell.angle_gamma   90.00
#
_symmetry.space_group_name_H-M   'P 1'
#
loop_
_entity.id
_entity.type
_entity.pdbx_description
1 polymer ?
#
loop_
_entity_poly.entity_id
_entity_poly.type
_entity_poly.pdbx_seq_one_letter_code
_entity_poly.pdbx_strand_id
1 'polypeptide(L)'
;RVVPDGMWLDALVVDACGNFYLPNSGTASLYRLSPDGRSRLYHHWDDGQKYGHGGDWGVAAGGWRTDAIYMPQPYDNKTVVEMVVGIPGAGR
;
A
#
# COMPACT_ATOMS: atom_id res chain seq x y z
N ARG A 1 -6.18 22.76 18.70
CA ARG A 1 -5.35 22.11 17.66
C ARG A 1 -5.73 20.65 17.65
N VAL A 2 -6.47 20.21 16.63
CA VAL A 2 -6.79 18.78 16.47
C VAL A 2 -5.54 18.14 15.87
N VAL A 3 -4.94 17.19 16.57
CA VAL A 3 -4.01 16.24 15.96
C VAL A 3 -4.93 15.19 15.34
N PRO A 4 -4.96 14.98 14.01
CA PRO A 4 -5.75 13.91 13.46
C PRO A 4 -5.16 12.60 13.94
N ASP A 5 -5.84 11.93 14.86
CA ASP A 5 -5.51 10.56 15.23
C ASP A 5 -5.64 9.72 13.94
N GLY A 6 -4.57 9.08 13.49
CA GLY A 6 -4.68 7.97 12.53
C GLY A 6 -3.92 8.07 11.21
N MET A 7 -3.08 9.07 10.93
CA MET A 7 -2.24 9.05 9.73
C MET A 7 -0.79 8.66 10.02
N TRP A 8 -0.51 7.36 9.94
CA TRP A 8 0.84 6.79 10.02
C TRP A 8 1.25 6.27 8.65
N LEU A 9 1.65 7.21 7.79
CA LEU A 9 2.20 6.93 6.46
C LEU A 9 3.70 6.67 6.60
N ASP A 10 4.14 5.48 6.22
CA ASP A 10 5.52 5.02 6.39
C ASP A 10 6.15 4.45 5.09
N ALA A 11 5.37 4.41 4.01
CA ALA A 11 5.86 4.05 2.68
C ALA A 11 5.11 4.81 1.58
N LEU A 12 5.74 4.80 0.40
CA LEU A 12 5.19 5.26 -0.86
C LEU A 12 5.75 4.37 -1.95
N VAL A 13 4.88 3.75 -2.76
CA VAL A 13 5.30 2.96 -3.92
C VAL A 13 4.63 3.50 -5.18
N VAL A 14 5.32 3.36 -6.32
CA VAL A 14 4.91 3.99 -7.60
C VAL A 14 4.62 2.92 -8.64
N ASP A 15 3.47 2.97 -9.30
CA ASP A 15 3.18 2.11 -10.46
C ASP A 15 3.78 2.65 -11.76
N ALA A 16 3.77 1.84 -12.82
CA ALA A 16 4.29 2.20 -14.14
C ALA A 16 3.54 3.36 -14.82
N CYS A 17 2.35 3.71 -14.33
CA CYS A 17 1.59 4.88 -14.79
C CYS A 17 1.88 6.15 -13.96
N GLY A 18 2.76 6.06 -12.95
CA GLY A 18 3.14 7.16 -12.07
C GLY A 18 2.17 7.40 -10.91
N ASN A 19 1.21 6.51 -10.64
CA ASN A 19 0.38 6.65 -9.45
C ASN A 19 1.16 6.22 -8.22
N PHE A 20 1.00 7.00 -7.14
CA PHE A 20 1.53 6.65 -5.83
C PHE A 20 0.50 5.87 -5.02
N TYR A 21 0.95 4.85 -4.32
CA TYR A 21 0.18 4.12 -3.32
C TYR A 21 0.80 4.39 -1.95
N LEU A 22 -0.05 4.84 -1.02
CA LEU A 22 0.30 5.40 0.28
C LEU A 22 -0.39 4.55 1.36
N PRO A 23 0.27 3.50 1.86
CA PRO A 23 -0.22 2.70 2.97
C PRO A 23 -0.30 3.53 4.25
N ASN A 24 -1.36 3.33 5.02
CA ASN A 24 -1.58 3.99 6.30
C ASN A 24 -1.98 2.96 7.36
N SER A 25 -1.14 2.80 8.37
CA SER A 25 -1.36 1.82 9.44
C SER A 25 -2.36 2.33 10.48
N GLY A 26 -2.38 3.64 10.73
CA GLY A 26 -3.25 4.26 11.72
C GLY A 26 -4.74 4.25 11.35
N THR A 27 -5.07 4.27 10.05
CA THR A 27 -6.46 4.15 9.56
C THR A 27 -6.75 2.85 8.81
N ALA A 28 -5.87 1.83 8.91
CA ALA A 28 -6.01 0.58 8.15
C ALA A 28 -6.41 0.82 6.68
N SER A 29 -5.68 1.71 6.00
CA SER A 29 -6.05 2.19 4.66
C SER A 29 -4.88 2.12 3.69
N LEU A 30 -5.20 2.08 2.40
CA LEU A 30 -4.28 2.34 1.30
C LEU A 30 -4.88 3.47 0.47
N TYR A 31 -4.14 4.56 0.30
CA TYR A 31 -4.55 5.65 -0.59
C TYR A 31 -3.84 5.53 -1.93
N ARG A 32 -4.50 5.99 -3.00
CA ARG A 32 -3.88 6.19 -4.30
C ARG A 32 -3.89 7.67 -4.65
N LEU A 33 -2.75 8.20 -5.07
CA LEU A 33 -2.55 9.55 -5.55
C LEU A 33 -2.12 9.50 -7.02
N SER A 34 -2.90 10.10 -7.91
CA SER A 34 -2.55 10.18 -9.33
C SER A 34 -1.52 11.29 -9.60
N PRO A 35 -0.79 11.22 -10.73
CA PRO A 35 0.19 12.25 -11.12
C PRO A 35 -0.37 13.67 -11.22
N ASP A 36 -1.68 13.82 -11.43
CA ASP A 36 -2.39 15.11 -11.46
C ASP A 36 -2.72 15.67 -10.07
N GLY A 37 -2.25 15.02 -9.00
CA GLY A 37 -2.41 15.47 -7.62
C GLY A 37 -3.72 15.04 -6.94
N ARG A 38 -4.55 14.21 -7.58
CA ARG A 38 -5.81 13.74 -6.99
C ARG A 38 -5.60 12.49 -6.13
N SER A 39 -5.94 12.59 -4.85
CA SER A 39 -5.93 11.45 -3.94
C SER A 39 -7.31 10.83 -3.78
N ARG A 40 -7.35 9.52 -3.54
CA ARG A 40 -8.55 8.78 -3.12
C ARG A 40 -8.18 7.63 -2.20
N LEU A 41 -9.12 7.22 -1.36
CA LEU A 41 -9.04 5.92 -0.69
C LEU A 41 -9.08 4.85 -1.78
N TYR A 42 -8.05 4.00 -1.82
CA TYR A 42 -7.96 2.89 -2.76
C TYR A 42 -8.48 1.60 -2.12
N HIS A 43 -8.14 1.37 -0.86
CA HIS A 43 -8.62 0.23 -0.09
C HIS A 43 -8.66 0.57 1.41
N HIS A 44 -9.58 -0.04 2.14
CA HIS A 44 -9.67 0.00 3.60
C HIS A 44 -9.89 -1.43 4.10
N TRP A 45 -9.16 -1.83 5.14
CA TRP A 45 -9.30 -3.14 5.76
C TRP A 45 -10.25 -3.03 6.96
N ASP A 46 -11.48 -3.51 6.80
CA ASP A 46 -12.53 -3.44 7.84
C ASP A 46 -12.43 -4.56 8.89
N ASP A 47 -11.58 -5.57 8.67
CA ASP A 47 -11.46 -6.76 9.53
C ASP A 47 -10.70 -6.51 10.84
N GLY A 48 -10.05 -5.35 10.96
CA GLY A 48 -9.21 -4.98 12.10
C GLY A 48 -7.97 -5.86 12.26
N GLN A 49 -7.67 -6.74 11.30
CA GLN A 49 -6.51 -7.63 11.30
C GLN A 49 -5.42 -7.11 10.37
N LYS A 50 -5.80 -6.56 9.21
CA LYS A 50 -4.87 -6.07 8.19
C LYS A 50 -4.87 -4.55 8.12
N TYR A 51 -3.76 -4.00 7.65
CA TYR A 51 -3.59 -2.56 7.50
C TYR A 51 -2.51 -2.25 6.46
N GLY A 52 -2.48 -1.01 5.98
CA GLY A 52 -1.38 -0.55 5.13
C GLY A 52 -0.15 -0.30 6.01
N HIS A 53 0.99 -0.92 5.71
CA HIS A 53 2.24 -0.64 6.43
C HIS A 53 3.43 -1.08 5.60
N GLY A 54 4.37 -0.17 5.37
CA GLY A 54 5.47 -0.40 4.44
C GLY A 54 4.96 -0.76 3.04
N GLY A 55 5.85 -1.23 2.17
CA GLY A 55 5.44 -1.81 0.90
C GLY A 55 6.54 -1.79 -0.14
N ASP A 56 6.62 -2.86 -0.93
CA ASP A 56 7.33 -2.87 -2.20
C ASP A 56 6.54 -3.70 -3.22
N TRP A 57 6.81 -3.47 -4.50
CA TRP A 57 6.26 -4.27 -5.58
C TRP A 57 6.84 -5.69 -5.55
N GLY A 58 6.13 -6.66 -6.14
CA GLY A 58 6.77 -7.94 -6.47
C GLY A 58 7.77 -7.80 -7.62
N VAL A 59 8.65 -8.81 -7.75
CA VAL A 59 9.80 -8.81 -8.68
C VAL A 59 9.79 -9.96 -9.69
N ALA A 60 8.67 -10.68 -9.87
CA ALA A 60 8.55 -11.93 -10.66
C ALA A 60 9.38 -13.13 -10.16
N ALA A 61 10.50 -12.90 -9.46
CA ALA A 61 11.30 -13.94 -8.86
C ALA A 61 10.44 -14.73 -7.85
N GLY A 62 10.57 -16.06 -7.81
CA GLY A 62 9.88 -16.90 -6.83
C GLY A 62 8.34 -16.85 -6.88
N GLY A 63 7.74 -16.35 -7.98
CA GLY A 63 6.29 -16.28 -8.15
C GLY A 63 5.63 -15.01 -7.61
N TRP A 64 6.41 -14.05 -7.09
CA TRP A 64 5.89 -12.75 -6.64
C TRP A 64 5.36 -11.95 -7.83
N ARG A 65 4.09 -11.53 -7.78
CA ARG A 65 3.43 -10.81 -8.87
C ARG A 65 4.02 -9.41 -9.04
N THR A 66 4.32 -9.01 -10.27
CA THR A 66 4.83 -7.67 -10.56
C THR A 66 3.75 -6.58 -10.44
N ASP A 67 2.48 -6.97 -10.50
CA ASP A 67 1.30 -6.10 -10.39
C ASP A 67 0.68 -6.06 -8.98
N ALA A 68 1.42 -6.51 -7.97
CA ALA A 68 1.00 -6.48 -6.58
C ALA A 68 2.00 -5.75 -5.67
N ILE A 69 1.45 -5.09 -4.66
CA ILE A 69 2.20 -4.45 -3.56
C ILE A 69 2.17 -5.40 -2.36
N TYR A 70 3.33 -5.69 -1.79
CA TYR A 70 3.47 -6.56 -0.63
C TYR A 70 3.76 -5.74 0.62
N MET A 71 2.82 -5.71 1.56
CA MET A 71 2.87 -4.88 2.76
C MET A 71 3.10 -5.75 4.00
N PRO A 72 4.27 -5.65 4.65
CA PRO A 72 4.56 -6.44 5.85
C PRO A 72 3.65 -6.05 7.01
N GLN A 73 3.20 -7.04 7.75
CA GLN A 73 2.31 -6.89 8.89
C GLN A 73 3.04 -7.33 10.17
N PRO A 74 3.88 -6.46 10.78
CA PRO A 74 4.67 -6.83 11.96
C PRO A 74 3.82 -7.23 13.17
N TYR A 75 2.57 -6.75 13.25
CA TYR A 75 1.69 -6.92 14.40
C TYR A 75 0.67 -8.08 14.29
N ASP A 76 0.73 -8.90 13.22
CA ASP A 76 -0.27 -9.96 12.98
C ASP A 76 0.32 -11.37 12.77
N ASN A 77 1.31 -11.73 13.59
CA ASN A 77 2.12 -12.94 13.41
C ASN A 77 3.08 -12.86 12.20
N LYS A 78 3.52 -11.65 11.86
CA LYS A 78 4.55 -11.36 10.84
C LYS A 78 4.14 -11.81 9.44
N THR A 79 2.86 -11.65 9.10
CA THR A 79 2.38 -11.99 7.76
C THR A 79 2.68 -10.85 6.78
N VAL A 80 2.29 -11.05 5.52
CA VAL A 80 2.39 -10.04 4.46
C VAL A 80 1.03 -9.98 3.77
N VAL A 81 0.53 -8.76 3.54
CA VAL A 81 -0.62 -8.53 2.67
C VAL A 81 -0.13 -8.43 1.24
N GLU A 82 -0.71 -9.24 0.36
CA GLU A 82 -0.59 -9.08 -1.09
C GLU A 82 -1.77 -8.24 -1.61
N MET A 83 -1.49 -7.04 -2.11
CA MET A 83 -2.47 -6.16 -2.72
C MET A 83 -2.27 -6.16 -4.24
N VAL A 84 -3.08 -6.94 -4.96
CA VAL A 84 -3.06 -6.95 -6.43
C VAL A 84 -3.69 -5.67 -6.96
N VAL A 85 -2.88 -4.83 -7.60
CA VAL A 85 -3.29 -3.55 -8.20
C VAL A 85 -3.61 -3.72 -9.68
N GLY A 86 -3.01 -4.71 -10.34
CA GLY A 86 -3.21 -4.98 -11.78
C GLY A 86 -2.38 -4.08 -12.71
N ILE A 87 -1.53 -3.22 -12.15
CA ILE A 87 -0.54 -2.40 -12.87
C ILE A 87 0.82 -2.70 -12.26
N PRO A 88 1.87 -2.97 -13.06
CA PRO A 88 3.19 -3.25 -12.52
C PRO A 88 3.81 -2.03 -11.83
N GLY A 89 4.76 -2.30 -10.93
CA GLY A 89 5.60 -1.27 -10.34
C GLY A 89 6.44 -0.50 -11.37
N ALA A 90 6.80 0.74 -11.04
CA ALA A 90 7.66 1.55 -11.90
C ALA A 90 9.01 0.86 -12.13
N GLY A 91 9.36 0.64 -13.41
CA GLY A 91 10.65 0.05 -13.80
C GLY A 91 10.78 -1.45 -13.60
N ARG A 92 9.66 -2.19 -13.49
CA ARG A 92 9.64 -3.67 -13.41
C ARG A 92 8.78 -4.30 -14.49
#